data_AF-A0A3L7XNV8-F1
#
_entry.id   AF-A0A3L7XNV8-F1
#
_cell.length_a   1.000
_cell.length_b   1.000
_cell.length_c   1.000
_cell.angle_alpha   90.00
_cell.angle_beta   90.00
_cell.angle_gamma   90.00
#
_symmetry.space_group_name_H-M   'P 1'
#
loop_
_entity.id
_entity.type
_entity.pdbx_description
1 polymer ?
#
loop_
_entity_poly.entity_id
_entity_poly.type
_entity_poly.pdbx_seq_one_letter_code
_entity_poly.pdbx_strand_id
1 'polypeptide(L)'
;MPTTAIAAVAATPATEAVVETEAASDVCPEYFRFCTAVQISGAVTAEATAGAGGNFGTCDEWAAGGAARILELPFVLAAGDPPVTVALTRLGSYTGAGQYEMAATTTSGNPDAFPALDVGGRTFSNGEGSAAVVTVAADGSGTITATGLVEIASPQVTSPDPDARVDFAMQWTCQGTGN
;
A
#
# COMPACT_ATOMS: atom_id res chain seq x y z
N MET A 1 31.42 14.63 -55.36
CA MET A 1 31.21 14.56 -53.90
C MET A 1 29.79 14.08 -53.67
N PRO A 2 29.56 12.86 -53.16
CA PRO A 2 28.22 12.44 -52.77
C PRO A 2 27.97 12.83 -51.30
N THR A 3 26.86 13.52 -51.06
CA THR A 3 26.37 13.87 -49.73
C THR A 3 25.76 12.63 -49.08
N THR A 4 26.37 12.14 -48.00
CA THR A 4 25.82 11.05 -47.17
C THR A 4 24.67 11.59 -46.32
N ALA A 5 23.48 11.05 -46.53
CA ALA A 5 22.32 11.28 -45.66
C ALA A 5 22.47 10.46 -44.37
N ILE A 6 22.41 11.12 -43.22
CA ILE A 6 22.39 10.48 -41.90
C ILE A 6 20.93 10.12 -41.61
N ALA A 7 20.61 8.84 -41.59
CA ALA A 7 19.30 8.35 -41.19
C ALA A 7 19.10 8.63 -39.68
N ALA A 8 18.10 9.44 -39.36
CA ALA A 8 17.68 9.66 -37.98
C ALA A 8 17.08 8.35 -37.43
N VAL A 9 17.72 7.77 -36.41
CA VAL A 9 17.14 6.66 -35.64
C VAL A 9 16.04 7.27 -34.77
N ALA A 10 14.79 6.99 -35.12
CA ALA A 10 13.65 7.32 -34.26
C ALA A 10 13.79 6.52 -32.96
N ALA A 11 13.92 7.23 -31.84
CA ALA A 11 13.87 6.61 -30.53
C ALA A 11 12.48 6.02 -30.32
N THR A 12 12.40 4.68 -30.25
CA THR A 12 11.20 3.98 -29.80
C THR A 12 10.85 4.50 -28.40
N PRO A 13 9.61 4.94 -28.12
CA PRO A 13 9.23 5.29 -26.76
C PRO A 13 9.32 4.03 -25.90
N ALA A 14 9.93 4.15 -24.73
CA ALA A 14 9.93 3.10 -23.72
C ALA A 14 8.47 2.81 -23.35
N THR A 15 8.00 1.63 -23.71
CA THR A 15 6.78 1.07 -23.13
C THR A 15 7.02 0.96 -21.63
N GLU A 16 6.33 1.78 -20.83
CA GLU A 16 6.22 1.55 -19.39
C GLU A 16 5.74 0.12 -19.18
N ALA A 17 6.48 -0.64 -18.36
CA ALA A 17 6.06 -1.95 -17.94
C ALA A 17 4.73 -1.78 -17.18
N VAL A 18 3.63 -2.17 -17.81
CA VAL A 18 2.39 -2.46 -17.10
C VAL A 18 2.75 -3.63 -16.19
N VAL A 19 2.82 -3.36 -14.88
CA VAL A 19 2.81 -4.42 -13.89
C VAL A 19 1.43 -5.06 -14.00
N GLU A 20 1.34 -6.11 -14.80
CA GLU A 20 0.16 -6.95 -14.88
C GLU A 20 0.12 -7.75 -13.58
N THR A 21 -0.55 -7.19 -12.57
CA THR A 21 -0.84 -7.89 -11.33
C THR A 21 -1.79 -9.04 -11.68
N GLU A 22 -1.29 -10.28 -11.66
CA GLU A 22 -2.14 -11.47 -11.72
C GLU A 22 -3.30 -11.29 -10.73
N ALA A 23 -4.50 -11.64 -11.16
CA ALA A 23 -5.72 -11.46 -10.38
C ALA A 23 -5.53 -12.10 -9.00
N ALA A 24 -5.45 -11.27 -7.96
CA ALA A 24 -5.17 -11.66 -6.59
C ALA A 24 -6.21 -12.66 -6.01
N SER A 25 -7.31 -12.91 -6.74
CA SER A 25 -8.40 -13.82 -6.38
C SER A 25 -7.99 -15.28 -6.19
N ASP A 26 -7.00 -15.81 -6.92
CA ASP A 26 -6.61 -17.23 -6.76
C ASP A 26 -5.69 -17.48 -5.55
N VAL A 27 -5.11 -16.42 -4.98
CA VAL A 27 -4.15 -16.51 -3.86
C VAL A 27 -4.84 -16.23 -2.51
N CYS A 28 -5.93 -15.48 -2.51
CA CYS A 28 -6.71 -15.19 -1.32
C CYS A 28 -8.03 -15.99 -1.31
N PRO A 29 -8.22 -16.91 -0.34
CA PRO A 29 -9.47 -17.62 -0.20
C PRO A 29 -10.69 -16.69 -0.14
N GLU A 30 -11.77 -17.06 -0.82
CA GLU A 30 -12.99 -16.24 -0.97
C GLU A 30 -13.72 -15.91 0.35
N TYR A 31 -13.36 -16.58 1.45
CA TYR A 31 -13.93 -16.28 2.78
C TYR A 31 -13.35 -14.99 3.39
N PHE A 32 -12.27 -14.43 2.85
CA PHE A 32 -11.76 -13.12 3.26
C PHE A 32 -12.61 -12.00 2.65
N ARG A 33 -12.71 -10.85 3.32
CA ARG A 33 -13.43 -9.69 2.78
C ARG A 33 -12.58 -8.95 1.74
N PHE A 34 -11.28 -8.89 1.99
CA PHE A 34 -10.32 -8.24 1.12
C PHE A 34 -9.19 -9.20 0.80
N CYS A 35 -8.75 -9.19 -0.45
CA CYS A 35 -7.46 -9.72 -0.83
C CYS A 35 -6.48 -8.58 -1.01
N THR A 36 -5.33 -8.66 -0.36
CA THR A 36 -4.30 -7.62 -0.38
C THR A 36 -3.03 -8.15 -1.00
N ALA A 37 -2.45 -7.40 -1.93
CA ALA A 37 -1.11 -7.61 -2.46
C ALA A 37 -0.20 -6.48 -1.97
N VAL A 38 0.96 -6.84 -1.43
CA VAL A 38 1.94 -5.92 -0.83
C VAL A 38 3.27 -6.03 -1.57
N GLN A 39 3.88 -4.88 -1.82
CA GLN A 39 5.23 -4.74 -2.35
C GLN A 39 6.01 -3.74 -1.50
N ILE A 40 7.22 -4.13 -1.12
CA ILE A 40 8.15 -3.31 -0.33
C ILE A 40 9.47 -3.27 -1.05
N SER A 41 10.06 -2.08 -1.17
CA SER A 41 11.37 -1.89 -1.81
C SER A 41 12.24 -0.88 -1.06
N GLY A 42 13.55 -0.87 -1.31
CA GLY A 42 14.52 -0.01 -0.63
C GLY A 42 15.48 -0.82 0.26
N ALA A 43 15.62 -0.42 1.53
CA ALA A 43 16.52 -1.04 2.49
C ALA A 43 16.17 -2.50 2.83
N VAL A 44 14.91 -2.90 2.61
CA VAL A 44 14.47 -4.29 2.51
C VAL A 44 13.54 -4.42 1.32
N THR A 45 13.46 -5.63 0.75
CA THR A 45 12.53 -5.97 -0.31
C THR A 45 11.68 -7.15 0.11
N ALA A 46 10.37 -7.07 -0.09
CA ALA A 46 9.46 -8.16 0.20
C ALA A 46 8.19 -8.03 -0.64
N GLU A 47 7.58 -9.18 -0.95
CA GLU A 47 6.26 -9.26 -1.55
C GLU A 47 5.43 -10.23 -0.72
N ALA A 48 4.15 -9.89 -0.53
CA ALA A 48 3.25 -10.74 0.21
C ALA A 48 1.82 -10.58 -0.31
N THR A 49 1.10 -11.69 -0.33
CA THR A 49 -0.35 -11.70 -0.55
C THR A 49 -1.03 -12.21 0.70
N ALA A 50 -2.09 -11.53 1.13
CA ALA A 50 -2.83 -11.87 2.34
C ALA A 50 -4.31 -11.57 2.18
N GLY A 51 -5.12 -12.27 2.97
CA GLY A 51 -6.54 -11.98 3.12
C GLY A 51 -6.81 -11.25 4.43
N ALA A 52 -7.75 -10.31 4.41
CA ALA A 52 -8.26 -9.63 5.61
C ALA A 52 -9.79 -9.82 5.69
N GLY A 53 -10.31 -10.27 6.83
CA GLY A 53 -11.75 -10.55 6.98
C GLY A 53 -12.17 -10.87 8.42
N GLY A 54 -13.39 -10.45 8.77
CA GLY A 54 -14.03 -10.69 10.08
C GLY A 54 -14.57 -9.43 10.76
N ASN A 55 -13.82 -8.32 10.68
CA ASN A 55 -14.18 -7.05 11.33
C ASN A 55 -14.80 -6.01 10.37
N PHE A 56 -14.84 -6.33 9.08
CA PHE A 56 -15.37 -5.44 8.04
C PHE A 56 -16.79 -5.87 7.66
N GLY A 57 -17.67 -4.89 7.44
CA GLY A 57 -19.01 -5.10 6.89
C GLY A 57 -18.97 -5.61 5.44
N THR A 58 -20.07 -5.46 4.70
CA THR A 58 -20.02 -5.71 3.25
C THR A 58 -19.11 -4.70 2.54
N CYS A 59 -18.64 -5.04 1.33
CA CYS A 59 -17.83 -4.14 0.50
C CYS A 59 -18.50 -2.78 0.30
N ASP A 60 -19.79 -2.80 -0.04
CA ASP A 60 -20.60 -1.62 -0.30
C ASP A 60 -20.74 -0.75 0.97
N GLU A 61 -21.01 -1.37 2.12
CA GLU A 61 -21.11 -0.65 3.40
C GLU A 61 -19.75 -0.06 3.83
N TRP A 62 -18.66 -0.78 3.61
CA TRP A 62 -17.31 -0.32 3.94
C TRP A 62 -16.89 0.86 3.05
N ALA A 63 -17.17 0.79 1.74
CA ALA A 63 -16.84 1.81 0.75
C ALA A 63 -17.85 2.98 0.71
N ALA A 64 -18.94 2.89 1.47
CA ALA A 64 -19.98 3.91 1.46
C ALA A 64 -19.40 5.26 1.89
N GLY A 65 -19.61 6.25 1.02
CA GLY A 65 -19.36 7.65 1.32
C GLY A 65 -20.39 8.25 2.27
N GLY A 66 -20.15 9.49 2.70
CA GLY A 66 -21.04 10.18 3.62
C GLY A 66 -20.33 11.27 4.43
N ALA A 67 -20.85 11.55 5.62
CA ALA A 67 -20.18 12.42 6.57
C ALA A 67 -18.78 11.87 6.92
N ALA A 68 -17.82 12.77 7.14
CA ALA A 68 -16.44 12.40 7.44
C ALA A 68 -16.36 11.42 8.62
N ARG A 69 -15.69 10.29 8.39
CA ARG A 69 -15.50 9.23 9.40
C ARG A 69 -14.10 8.63 9.31
N ILE A 70 -13.76 7.83 10.32
CA ILE A 70 -12.59 6.97 10.23
C ILE A 70 -12.90 5.79 9.31
N LEU A 71 -11.99 5.51 8.37
CA LEU A 71 -11.98 4.28 7.59
C LEU A 71 -10.70 3.50 7.93
N GLU A 72 -10.87 2.35 8.57
CA GLU A 72 -9.79 1.38 8.76
C GLU A 72 -9.52 0.66 7.44
N LEU A 73 -8.27 0.69 7.00
CA LEU A 73 -7.85 -0.01 5.79
C LEU A 73 -7.56 -1.49 6.08
N PRO A 74 -7.62 -2.37 5.08
CA PRO A 74 -7.22 -3.77 5.25
C PRO A 74 -5.80 -3.90 5.81
N PHE A 75 -5.61 -4.80 6.76
CA PHE A 75 -4.31 -5.07 7.38
C PHE A 75 -3.74 -6.40 6.87
N VAL A 76 -2.42 -6.57 7.00
CA VAL A 76 -1.69 -7.79 6.64
C VAL A 76 -0.95 -8.30 7.86
N LEU A 77 -1.05 -9.58 8.18
CA LEU A 77 -0.34 -10.19 9.32
C LEU A 77 0.54 -11.34 8.85
N ALA A 78 1.85 -11.22 9.12
CA ALA A 78 2.85 -12.28 8.93
C ALA A 78 2.70 -13.08 7.62
N ALA A 79 2.56 -12.38 6.50
CA ALA A 79 2.40 -12.98 5.17
C ALA A 79 3.71 -12.98 4.37
N GLY A 80 3.91 -13.97 3.51
CA GLY A 80 5.11 -14.11 2.70
C GLY A 80 6.36 -14.60 3.46
N ASP A 81 7.48 -14.66 2.75
CA ASP A 81 8.82 -14.95 3.29
C ASP A 81 9.84 -13.97 2.65
N PRO A 82 10.41 -13.01 3.41
CA PRO A 82 10.26 -12.81 4.85
C PRO A 82 8.83 -12.41 5.26
N PRO A 83 8.40 -12.68 6.51
CA PRO A 83 7.06 -12.33 6.96
C PRO A 83 6.88 -10.81 6.95
N VAL A 84 5.78 -10.37 6.33
CA VAL A 84 5.33 -8.98 6.23
C VAL A 84 4.09 -8.78 7.09
N THR A 85 4.11 -7.74 7.93
CA THR A 85 2.95 -7.23 8.65
C THR A 85 2.74 -5.77 8.29
N VAL A 86 1.51 -5.41 7.91
CA VAL A 86 1.06 -4.03 7.67
C VAL A 86 -0.02 -3.73 8.69
N ALA A 87 0.26 -2.82 9.63
CA ALA A 87 -0.59 -2.61 10.79
C ALA A 87 -1.32 -1.25 10.80
N LEU A 88 -2.59 -1.30 11.23
CA LEU A 88 -3.40 -0.20 11.77
C LEU A 88 -3.47 1.08 10.92
N THR A 89 -3.35 0.97 9.60
CA THR A 89 -3.51 2.11 8.70
C THR A 89 -4.97 2.57 8.64
N ARG A 90 -5.23 3.87 8.84
CA ARG A 90 -6.60 4.43 8.74
C ARG A 90 -6.61 5.83 8.13
N LEU A 91 -7.68 6.12 7.39
CA LEU A 91 -8.03 7.47 6.95
C LEU A 91 -8.92 8.12 8.00
N GLY A 92 -8.50 9.25 8.54
CA GLY A 92 -9.21 9.95 9.62
C GLY A 92 -10.46 10.71 9.16
N SER A 93 -10.46 11.19 7.91
CA SER A 93 -11.52 12.02 7.34
C SER A 93 -12.08 11.44 6.04
N TYR A 94 -12.35 10.14 6.01
CA TYR A 94 -12.91 9.47 4.84
C TYR A 94 -14.35 9.92 4.57
N THR A 95 -14.64 10.26 3.31
CA THR A 95 -15.96 10.73 2.84
C THR A 95 -16.53 9.91 1.68
N GLY A 96 -15.82 8.88 1.20
CA GLY A 96 -16.20 8.06 0.04
C GLY A 96 -15.05 7.80 -0.91
N ALA A 97 -15.33 7.26 -2.09
CA ALA A 97 -14.31 7.04 -3.12
C ALA A 97 -13.53 8.32 -3.45
N GLY A 98 -12.23 8.18 -3.67
CA GLY A 98 -11.32 9.30 -3.94
C GLY A 98 -9.90 9.03 -3.49
N GLN A 99 -9.08 10.07 -3.63
CA GLN A 99 -7.68 10.08 -3.21
C GLN A 99 -7.52 10.89 -1.92
N TYR A 100 -6.76 10.35 -0.98
CA TYR A 100 -6.52 10.90 0.33
C TYR A 100 -5.02 10.94 0.59
N GLU A 101 -4.46 12.15 0.72
CA GLU A 101 -3.11 12.32 1.24
C GLU A 101 -3.14 12.15 2.76
N MET A 102 -2.29 11.28 3.28
CA MET A 102 -2.22 11.05 4.72
C MET A 102 -1.31 12.10 5.35
N ALA A 103 -1.76 12.72 6.43
CA ALA A 103 -0.94 13.61 7.23
C ALA A 103 -0.23 12.83 8.34
N ALA A 104 1.10 12.93 8.39
CA ALA A 104 1.91 12.23 9.40
C ALA A 104 1.59 12.66 10.84
N THR A 105 1.02 13.86 11.00
CA THR A 105 0.50 14.37 12.27
C THR A 105 -0.69 15.28 12.03
N THR A 106 -1.79 15.07 12.75
CA THR A 106 -2.82 16.09 12.95
C THR A 106 -3.03 16.29 14.46
N THR A 107 -3.05 17.54 14.92
CA THR A 107 -3.17 17.90 16.34
C THR A 107 -4.62 18.07 16.80
N SER A 108 -5.59 17.92 15.90
CA SER A 108 -7.02 18.05 16.17
C SER A 108 -7.84 17.19 15.20
N GLY A 109 -8.99 16.68 15.65
CA GLY A 109 -9.91 15.88 14.82
C GLY A 109 -9.62 14.38 14.88
N ASN A 110 -10.00 13.67 13.82
CA ASN A 110 -9.69 12.25 13.63
C ASN A 110 -8.38 12.14 12.85
N PRO A 111 -7.25 11.80 13.50
CA PRO A 111 -5.97 11.69 12.82
C PRO A 111 -5.89 10.44 11.96
N ASP A 112 -5.21 10.57 10.83
CA ASP A 112 -4.74 9.42 10.07
C ASP A 112 -3.83 8.55 10.95
N ALA A 113 -3.81 7.26 10.67
CA ALA A 113 -2.77 6.38 11.15
C ALA A 113 -1.93 5.97 9.95
N PHE A 114 -0.72 6.51 9.87
CA PHE A 114 0.23 6.22 8.81
C PHE A 114 0.60 4.73 8.77
N PRO A 115 0.99 4.19 7.60
CA PRO A 115 1.47 2.82 7.51
C PRO A 115 2.62 2.54 8.48
N ALA A 116 2.46 1.47 9.26
CA ALA A 116 3.52 0.86 10.03
C ALA A 116 3.75 -0.56 9.50
N LEU A 117 4.99 -0.86 9.15
CA LEU A 117 5.39 -2.11 8.52
C LEU A 117 6.33 -2.86 9.46
N ASP A 118 6.15 -4.17 9.58
CA ASP A 118 7.19 -5.08 10.08
C ASP A 118 7.55 -6.06 8.97
N VAL A 119 8.84 -6.12 8.62
CA VAL A 119 9.35 -6.96 7.53
C VAL A 119 10.57 -7.72 8.02
N GLY A 120 10.41 -9.03 8.22
CA GLY A 120 11.48 -9.86 8.77
C GLY A 120 11.99 -9.37 10.13
N GLY A 121 11.12 -8.76 10.93
CA GLY A 121 11.42 -8.16 12.23
C GLY A 121 11.88 -6.70 12.18
N ARG A 122 12.15 -6.11 11.01
CA ARG A 122 12.49 -4.68 10.93
C ARG A 122 11.22 -3.85 10.83
N THR A 123 11.07 -2.87 11.70
CA THR A 123 9.89 -2.01 11.76
C THR A 123 10.13 -0.67 11.07
N PHE A 124 9.26 -0.30 10.12
CA PHE A 124 9.30 0.96 9.39
C PHE A 124 8.03 1.77 9.57
N SER A 125 8.16 3.09 9.69
CA SER A 125 7.01 4.01 9.78
C SER A 125 7.37 5.41 9.27
N ASN A 126 6.46 6.37 9.43
CA ASN A 126 6.68 7.73 8.95
C ASN A 126 7.82 8.44 9.70
N GLY A 127 8.67 9.12 8.94
CA GLY A 127 9.72 10.00 9.42
C GLY A 127 9.77 11.29 8.61
N GLU A 128 10.85 12.05 8.77
CA GLU A 128 11.06 13.25 7.96
C GLU A 128 11.14 12.88 6.47
N GLY A 129 10.33 13.57 5.66
CA GLY A 129 10.24 13.38 4.21
C GLY A 129 9.35 12.22 3.76
N SER A 130 8.76 11.44 4.67
CA SER A 130 7.82 10.37 4.30
C SER A 130 6.49 10.94 3.81
N ALA A 131 5.88 10.29 2.84
CA ALA A 131 4.54 10.60 2.34
C ALA A 131 3.73 9.32 2.19
N ALA A 132 2.41 9.41 2.32
CA ALA A 132 1.51 8.31 1.99
C ALA A 132 0.23 8.83 1.33
N VAL A 133 -0.22 8.10 0.32
CA VAL A 133 -1.43 8.40 -0.45
C VAL A 133 -2.29 7.15 -0.49
N VAL A 134 -3.57 7.30 -0.19
CA VAL A 134 -4.58 6.24 -0.27
C VAL A 134 -5.57 6.57 -1.35
N THR A 135 -5.86 5.63 -2.23
CA THR A 135 -6.94 5.73 -3.21
C THR A 135 -7.98 4.68 -2.89
N VAL A 136 -9.24 5.10 -2.75
CA VAL A 136 -10.38 4.20 -2.53
C VAL A 136 -11.31 4.30 -3.72
N ALA A 137 -11.62 3.18 -4.36
CA ALA A 137 -12.57 3.09 -5.45
C ALA A 137 -14.01 2.93 -4.94
N ALA A 138 -14.98 3.13 -5.83
CA ALA A 138 -16.41 3.06 -5.50
C ALA A 138 -16.88 1.64 -5.13
N ASP A 139 -16.17 0.60 -5.58
CA ASP A 139 -16.44 -0.81 -5.27
C ASP A 139 -15.74 -1.30 -3.99
N GLY A 140 -15.05 -0.40 -3.28
CA GLY A 140 -14.28 -0.72 -2.08
C GLY A 140 -12.90 -1.33 -2.33
N SER A 141 -12.48 -1.51 -3.58
CA SER A 141 -11.07 -1.75 -3.88
C SER A 141 -10.25 -0.48 -3.66
N GLY A 142 -8.93 -0.61 -3.62
CA GLY A 142 -8.08 0.56 -3.50
C GLY A 142 -6.61 0.25 -3.37
N THR A 143 -5.85 1.32 -3.17
CA THR A 143 -4.40 1.27 -3.03
C THR A 143 -3.93 2.18 -1.92
N ILE A 144 -2.76 1.85 -1.39
CA ILE A 144 -1.95 2.77 -0.62
C ILE A 144 -0.52 2.73 -1.15
N THR A 145 0.06 3.90 -1.29
CA THR A 145 1.47 4.06 -1.63
C THR A 145 2.09 4.96 -0.58
N ALA A 146 3.16 4.49 0.06
CA ALA A 146 3.97 5.26 0.99
C ALA A 146 5.41 5.28 0.51
N THR A 147 6.07 6.43 0.63
CA THR A 147 7.46 6.59 0.23
C THR A 147 8.32 7.05 1.40
N GLY A 148 9.57 6.62 1.40
CA GLY A 148 10.59 7.07 2.33
C GLY A 148 10.28 6.77 3.79
N LEU A 149 9.60 5.66 4.10
CA LEU A 149 9.38 5.20 5.47
C LEU A 149 10.72 4.84 6.13
N VAL A 150 10.94 5.30 7.35
CA VAL A 150 12.22 5.14 8.07
C VAL A 150 12.15 3.96 9.02
N GLU A 151 13.28 3.30 9.23
CA GLU A 151 13.39 2.26 10.26
C GLU A 151 13.29 2.87 11.66
N ILE A 152 12.34 2.39 12.46
CA ILE A 152 12.10 2.87 13.84
C ILE A 152 12.42 1.84 14.91
N ALA A 153 12.50 0.56 14.55
CA ALA A 153 12.90 -0.52 15.45
C ALA A 153 13.43 -1.73 14.66
N SER A 154 14.34 -2.49 15.28
CA SER A 154 14.78 -3.80 14.78
C SER A 154 15.27 -4.68 15.95
N PRO A 155 14.86 -5.95 16.03
CA PRO A 155 15.27 -6.88 17.07
C PRO A 155 16.72 -7.34 16.92
N GLN A 156 17.36 -7.06 15.78
CA GLN A 156 18.72 -7.51 15.45
C GLN A 156 19.80 -6.46 15.75
N VAL A 157 19.43 -5.20 16.04
CA VAL A 157 20.37 -4.10 16.30
C VAL A 157 19.89 -3.20 17.44
N THR A 158 20.81 -2.81 18.34
CA THR A 158 20.55 -1.87 19.44
C THR A 158 20.34 -0.42 18.98
N SER A 159 20.51 -0.13 17.69
CA SER A 159 20.21 1.15 17.04
C SER A 159 19.68 0.88 15.63
N PRO A 160 18.45 1.32 15.30
CA PRO A 160 17.93 1.30 13.93
C PRO A 160 18.90 1.98 12.97
N ASP A 161 18.98 1.52 11.72
CA ASP A 161 19.80 2.18 10.71
C ASP A 161 19.13 3.52 10.32
N PRO A 162 19.75 4.67 10.63
CA PRO A 162 19.14 5.98 10.39
C PRO A 162 18.97 6.30 8.89
N ASP A 163 19.68 5.58 8.02
CA ASP A 163 19.62 5.75 6.57
C ASP A 163 18.72 4.71 5.90
N ALA A 164 18.25 3.69 6.65
CA ALA A 164 17.36 2.68 6.11
C ALA A 164 15.98 3.25 5.83
N ARG A 165 15.62 3.26 4.54
CA ARG A 165 14.34 3.71 4.03
C ARG A 165 13.69 2.67 3.14
N VAL A 166 12.37 2.59 3.22
CA VAL A 166 11.57 1.73 2.34
C VAL A 166 10.42 2.51 1.71
N ASP A 167 10.08 2.09 0.49
CA ASP A 167 8.84 2.42 -0.17
C ASP A 167 7.89 1.22 -0.06
N PHE A 168 6.61 1.52 0.06
CA PHE A 168 5.56 0.55 0.28
C PHE A 168 4.40 0.81 -0.67
N ALA A 169 3.96 -0.24 -1.34
CA ALA A 169 2.72 -0.26 -2.09
C ALA A 169 1.86 -1.43 -1.60
N MET A 170 0.58 -1.17 -1.39
CA MET A 170 -0.41 -2.21 -1.18
C MET A 170 -1.63 -1.92 -2.04
N GLN A 171 -2.12 -2.96 -2.71
CA GLN A 171 -3.40 -2.97 -3.39
C GLN A 171 -4.33 -3.91 -2.64
N TRP A 172 -5.60 -3.55 -2.54
CA TRP A 172 -6.63 -4.47 -2.09
C TRP A 172 -7.80 -4.53 -3.06
N THR A 173 -8.32 -5.74 -3.24
CA THR A 173 -9.58 -5.97 -3.95
C THR A 173 -10.63 -6.38 -2.94
N CYS A 174 -11.83 -5.81 -3.08
CA CYS A 174 -12.95 -6.24 -2.25
C CYS A 174 -13.56 -7.50 -2.84
N GLN A 175 -13.59 -8.56 -2.05
CA GLN A 175 -14.24 -9.81 -2.42
C GLN A 175 -15.73 -9.65 -2.12
N GLY A 176 -16.50 -9.34 -3.17
CA GLY A 176 -17.95 -9.45 -3.12
C GLY A 176 -18.30 -10.88 -2.73
N THR A 177 -19.29 -11.06 -1.84
CA THR A 177 -19.77 -12.40 -1.51
C THR A 177 -20.28 -13.05 -2.79
N GLY A 178 -19.43 -13.83 -3.45
CA GLY A 178 -19.80 -14.69 -4.55
C GLY A 178 -20.68 -15.80 -3.98
N ASN A 179 -21.99 -15.53 -3.94
CA ASN A 179 -23.09 -16.43 -3.59
C ASN A 179 -23.07 -17.10 -2.20
#